data_AF-A0A1C6K045-F1
#
_entry.id   AF-A0A1C6K045-F1
#
_cell.length_a   1.000
_cell.length_b   1.000
_cell.length_c   1.000
_cell.angle_alpha   90.00
_cell.angle_beta   90.00
_cell.angle_gamma   90.00
#
_symmetry.space_group_name_H-M   'P 1'
#
loop_
_entity.id
_entity.type
_entity.pdbx_description
1 polymer ?
#
loop_
_entity_poly.entity_id
_entity_poly.type
_entity_poly.pdbx_seq_one_letter_code
_entity_poly.pdbx_strand_id
1 'polypeptide(L)'
;MKNRKNNWIKIVIQLLSFILIPELFVTGFTAIGDIFSQIYAGSISWESVRYSVYVLIATVPGSVLVGRFFCGFFCSFGAVQDFLWFAARKLGKGSWRRNRNPEIYKKADRVLKLAKYGVLVYFVIFIWSGVLTWKKQGPWEIFGQYIVPGHWPGVKPLCSVGGILLLVILTGSVLVKRFFCRYFCPMGAVYALISRGAFLKIEKPERECSACSLCTAKCSMGIDFTKKEQVTGGECIACQQCISWCPKGNAHFGIKYGMVIGVLLTCVMIGASQLLTARSYTKDRNIAGGVVEGFRYKDGTYTGTGEGYRGAMRVTVSVADGKITSLTLDSYEDDKSYIEKAKAEIFSAIIGQQNTNADTVSGATYSSKGLIQAVQNALKEAGTSETAENGSDDKAADKAEFISAGRFRNLVDGVYTGSADAFRGDVEVQVTVENQQVTDISIFSYCDTEEYFFKAAPVVIEEMKEEQSLNIDAVSGATYSSNGIIHAVANALEIPEDQYAERPGRNLAAKKKSHGHIVKHVIENQEEYEKKVKEYEK
;
A
#
# COMPACT_ATOMS: atom_id res chain seq x y z
N MET A 1 5.89 3.10 -49.96
CA MET A 1 5.84 4.11 -48.87
C MET A 1 7.11 3.99 -48.02
N LYS A 2 8.15 4.76 -48.33
CA LYS A 2 9.55 4.55 -47.87
C LYS A 2 9.91 5.17 -46.51
N ASN A 3 8.95 5.76 -45.79
CA ASN A 3 9.20 6.48 -44.53
C ASN A 3 8.33 5.99 -43.36
N ARG A 4 8.24 4.67 -43.14
CA ARG A 4 7.60 4.13 -41.93
C ARG A 4 8.60 4.23 -40.76
N LYS A 5 8.85 5.44 -40.27
CA LYS A 5 9.65 5.62 -39.04
C LYS A 5 8.80 5.15 -37.86
N ASN A 6 8.93 3.87 -37.51
CA ASN A 6 8.37 3.36 -36.26
C ASN A 6 8.92 4.22 -35.12
N ASN A 7 8.02 4.77 -34.30
CA ASN A 7 8.40 5.61 -33.16
C ASN A 7 8.94 4.73 -32.02
N TRP A 8 10.12 4.13 -32.24
CA TRP A 8 10.79 3.22 -31.31
C TRP A 8 11.07 3.89 -29.97
N ILE A 9 11.40 5.18 -29.97
CA ILE A 9 11.60 5.99 -28.76
C ILE A 9 10.38 5.89 -27.84
N LYS A 10 9.16 6.08 -28.40
CA LYS A 10 7.92 5.93 -27.63
C LYS A 10 7.78 4.53 -27.04
N ILE A 11 8.05 3.49 -27.82
CA ILE A 11 7.91 2.10 -27.37
C ILE A 11 8.90 1.79 -26.24
N VAL A 12 10.16 2.20 -26.39
CA VAL A 12 11.19 2.03 -25.36
C VAL A 12 10.80 2.74 -24.07
N ILE A 13 10.35 4.00 -24.14
CA ILE A 13 9.91 4.73 -22.94
C ILE A 13 8.70 4.06 -22.30
N GLN A 14 7.72 3.59 -23.09
CA GLN A 14 6.56 2.88 -22.56
C GLN A 14 6.96 1.57 -21.85
N LEU A 15 7.90 0.81 -22.41
CA LEU A 15 8.39 -0.43 -21.80
C LEU A 15 9.18 -0.15 -20.51
N LEU A 16 10.09 0.84 -20.53
CA LEU A 16 10.83 1.24 -19.35
C LEU A 16 9.91 1.74 -18.24
N SER A 17 8.91 2.56 -18.58
CA SER A 17 7.92 3.06 -17.61
C SER A 17 7.09 1.90 -17.04
N PHE A 18 6.69 0.95 -17.89
CA PHE A 18 5.94 -0.23 -17.46
C PHE A 18 6.72 -1.09 -16.47
N ILE A 19 8.05 -1.18 -16.62
CA ILE A 19 8.92 -1.97 -15.73
C ILE A 19 9.27 -1.20 -14.45
N LEU A 20 9.67 0.07 -14.58
CA LEU A 20 10.23 0.85 -13.47
C LEU A 20 9.15 1.51 -12.59
N ILE A 21 8.02 1.88 -13.19
CA ILE A 21 6.98 2.70 -12.54
C ILE A 21 5.56 2.27 -12.97
N PRO A 22 5.20 0.97 -12.87
CA PRO A 22 3.92 0.46 -13.35
C PRO A 22 2.70 1.15 -12.74
N GLU A 23 2.80 1.57 -11.47
CA GLU A 23 1.71 2.13 -10.66
C GLU A 23 1.58 3.65 -10.73
N LEU A 24 2.47 4.37 -11.42
CA LEU A 24 2.49 5.84 -11.40
C LEU A 24 1.17 6.48 -11.85
N PHE A 25 0.43 5.81 -12.73
CA PHE A 25 -0.90 6.26 -13.14
C PHE A 25 -1.93 6.15 -12.02
N VAL A 26 -1.88 5.07 -11.23
CA VAL A 26 -2.80 4.83 -10.11
C VAL A 26 -2.48 5.81 -9.00
N THR A 27 -1.21 5.94 -8.62
CA THR A 27 -0.77 6.88 -7.58
C THR A 27 -1.09 8.32 -7.92
N GLY A 28 -0.98 8.72 -9.19
CA GLY A 28 -1.37 10.06 -9.62
C GLY A 28 -2.88 10.32 -9.51
N PHE A 29 -3.73 9.31 -9.66
CA PHE A 29 -5.18 9.47 -9.51
C PHE A 29 -5.61 9.46 -8.04
N THR A 30 -5.04 8.56 -7.23
CA THR A 30 -5.29 8.52 -5.78
C THR A 30 -4.80 9.80 -5.12
N ALA A 31 -3.64 10.32 -5.51
CA ALA A 31 -3.09 11.59 -5.00
C ALA A 31 -4.07 12.77 -5.13
N ILE A 32 -4.77 12.88 -6.27
CA ILE A 32 -5.80 13.91 -6.46
C ILE A 32 -6.98 13.64 -5.52
N GLY A 33 -7.43 12.39 -5.44
CA GLY A 33 -8.53 11.99 -4.59
C GLY A 33 -8.28 12.22 -3.11
N ASP A 34 -7.08 11.92 -2.62
CA ASP A 34 -6.69 12.08 -1.22
C ASP A 34 -6.72 13.56 -0.84
N ILE A 35 -6.15 14.44 -1.68
CA ILE A 35 -6.19 15.89 -1.47
C ILE A 35 -7.64 16.38 -1.44
N PHE A 36 -8.48 15.97 -2.39
CA PHE A 36 -9.90 16.37 -2.41
C PHE A 36 -10.68 15.86 -1.20
N SER A 37 -10.42 14.62 -0.77
CA SER A 37 -11.11 14.00 0.37
C SER A 37 -10.73 14.68 1.68
N GLN A 38 -9.45 15.02 1.86
CA GLN A 38 -8.97 15.75 3.03
C GLN A 38 -9.46 17.20 3.05
N ILE A 39 -9.57 17.86 1.89
CA ILE A 39 -10.21 19.17 1.77
C ILE A 39 -11.67 19.10 2.25
N TYR A 40 -12.40 18.08 1.83
CA TYR A 40 -13.79 17.91 2.22
C TYR A 40 -13.96 17.58 3.70
N ALA A 41 -13.07 16.75 4.26
CA ALA A 41 -13.07 16.38 5.68
C ALA A 41 -12.61 17.51 6.61
N GLY A 42 -12.06 18.62 6.09
CA GLY A 42 -11.57 19.75 6.89
C GLY A 42 -10.27 19.48 7.65
N SER A 43 -9.63 18.33 7.43
CA SER A 43 -8.44 17.85 8.17
C SER A 43 -7.14 17.98 7.37
N ILE A 44 -6.96 19.06 6.60
CA ILE A 44 -5.77 19.23 5.75
C ILE A 44 -4.56 19.54 6.63
N SER A 45 -3.60 18.62 6.69
CA SER A 45 -2.26 18.86 7.23
C SER A 45 -1.22 18.64 6.14
N TRP A 46 -0.09 19.37 6.17
CA TRP A 46 0.98 19.18 5.18
C TRP A 46 1.47 17.72 5.16
N GLU A 47 1.51 17.09 6.32
CA GLU A 47 1.98 15.71 6.49
C GLU A 47 1.08 14.68 5.80
N SER A 48 -0.24 14.90 5.79
CA SER A 48 -1.22 14.00 5.17
C SER A 48 -1.32 14.16 3.64
N VAL A 49 -0.93 15.30 3.07
CA VAL A 49 -0.95 15.54 1.61
C VAL A 49 0.42 15.51 0.94
N ARG A 50 1.54 15.56 1.67
CA ARG A 50 2.89 15.76 1.08
C ARG A 50 3.22 14.77 -0.03
N TYR A 51 2.89 13.48 0.17
CA TYR A 51 3.14 12.44 -0.82
C TYR A 51 2.33 12.69 -2.10
N SER A 52 1.04 12.97 -1.95
CA SER A 52 0.13 13.30 -3.04
C SER A 52 0.60 14.54 -3.80
N VAL A 53 1.07 15.56 -3.09
CA VAL A 53 1.63 16.78 -3.69
C VAL A 53 2.90 16.46 -4.50
N TYR A 54 3.82 15.66 -3.97
CA TYR A 54 5.04 15.29 -4.70
C TYR A 54 4.75 14.49 -5.97
N VAL A 55 3.81 13.54 -5.92
CA VAL A 55 3.38 12.78 -7.11
C VAL A 55 2.76 13.68 -8.18
N LEU A 56 1.99 14.70 -7.78
CA LEU A 56 1.42 15.67 -8.72
C LEU A 56 2.49 16.59 -9.32
N ILE A 57 3.42 17.08 -8.49
CA ILE A 57 4.58 17.84 -8.95
C ILE A 57 5.44 17.01 -9.92
N ALA A 58 5.51 15.69 -9.74
CA ALA A 58 6.24 14.80 -10.63
C ALA A 58 5.62 14.70 -12.03
N THR A 59 4.29 14.74 -12.14
CA THR A 59 3.55 14.33 -13.34
C THR A 59 2.84 15.46 -14.09
N VAL A 60 2.46 16.54 -13.38
CA VAL A 60 1.69 17.67 -13.94
C VAL A 60 2.55 18.63 -14.78
N PRO A 61 3.75 19.07 -14.37
CA PRO A 61 4.51 20.10 -15.11
C PRO A 61 4.83 19.73 -16.55
N GLY A 62 5.28 18.49 -16.78
CA GLY A 62 5.48 17.99 -18.15
C GLY A 62 4.19 18.00 -18.97
N SER A 63 3.06 17.73 -18.31
CA SER A 63 1.74 17.71 -18.95
C SER A 63 1.21 19.12 -19.27
N VAL A 64 1.59 20.11 -18.47
CA VAL A 64 1.35 21.54 -18.77
C VAL A 64 2.20 21.98 -19.97
N LEU A 65 3.44 21.49 -20.09
CA LEU A 65 4.35 21.94 -21.13
C LEU A 65 4.05 21.32 -22.51
N VAL A 66 3.84 20.00 -22.59
CA VAL A 66 3.67 19.24 -23.86
C VAL A 66 2.24 18.73 -24.08
N GLY A 67 1.32 19.08 -23.19
CA GLY A 67 -0.05 18.56 -23.18
C GLY A 67 -0.12 17.17 -22.53
N ARG A 68 -1.08 16.30 -22.87
CA ARG A 68 -1.26 15.00 -22.19
C ARG A 68 -0.25 13.92 -22.57
N PHE A 69 1.00 14.33 -22.77
CA PHE A 69 2.08 13.47 -23.23
C PHE A 69 2.35 12.32 -22.22
N PHE A 70 2.10 12.52 -20.92
CA PHE A 70 2.14 11.47 -19.89
C PHE A 70 1.31 10.24 -20.27
N CYS A 71 0.04 10.46 -20.68
CA CYS A 71 -0.84 9.39 -21.16
C CYS A 71 -0.28 8.70 -22.42
N GLY A 72 0.55 9.41 -23.21
CA GLY A 72 1.18 8.90 -24.42
C GLY A 72 2.40 8.02 -24.16
N PHE A 73 3.27 8.42 -23.23
CA PHE A 73 4.61 7.86 -23.05
C PHE A 73 4.81 7.08 -21.75
N PHE A 74 4.28 7.56 -20.62
CA PHE A 74 4.58 6.99 -19.30
C PHE A 74 3.46 6.11 -18.75
N CYS A 75 2.20 6.37 -19.13
CA CYS A 75 1.06 5.62 -18.61
C CYS A 75 1.07 4.14 -19.05
N SER A 76 1.28 3.24 -18.08
CA SER A 76 1.30 1.79 -18.25
C SER A 76 -0.01 1.25 -18.82
N PHE A 77 -1.16 1.76 -18.36
CA PHE A 77 -2.47 1.38 -18.89
C PHE A 77 -2.61 1.75 -20.38
N GLY A 78 -2.15 2.94 -20.76
CA GLY A 78 -2.12 3.38 -22.16
C GLY A 78 -1.20 2.52 -23.03
N ALA A 79 -0.11 1.99 -22.47
CA ALA A 79 0.80 1.07 -23.15
C ALA A 79 0.13 -0.29 -23.43
N VAL A 80 -0.57 -0.86 -22.43
CA VAL A 80 -1.34 -2.11 -22.60
C VAL A 80 -2.39 -1.96 -23.71
N GLN A 81 -3.12 -0.84 -23.75
CA GLN A 81 -4.10 -0.62 -24.81
C GLN A 81 -3.49 -0.47 -26.20
N ASP A 82 -2.33 0.19 -26.31
CA ASP A 82 -1.59 0.28 -27.58
C ASP A 82 -1.09 -1.11 -28.02
N PHE A 83 -0.62 -1.93 -27.08
CA PHE A 83 -0.18 -3.30 -27.32
C PHE A 83 -1.33 -4.20 -27.75
N LEU A 84 -2.46 -4.22 -27.03
CA LEU A 84 -3.65 -5.00 -27.38
C LEU A 84 -4.15 -4.65 -28.77
N TRP A 85 -4.18 -3.37 -29.12
CA TRP A 85 -4.56 -2.92 -30.45
C TRP A 85 -3.59 -3.39 -31.54
N PHE A 86 -2.28 -3.35 -31.26
CA PHE A 86 -1.25 -3.84 -32.19
C PHE A 86 -1.34 -5.35 -32.37
N ALA A 87 -1.44 -6.10 -31.27
CA ALA A 87 -1.58 -7.55 -31.25
C ALA A 87 -2.84 -7.99 -32.00
N ALA A 88 -3.98 -7.38 -31.72
CA ALA A 88 -5.24 -7.66 -32.43
C ALA A 88 -5.14 -7.41 -33.94
N ARG A 89 -4.39 -6.39 -34.38
CA ARG A 89 -4.18 -6.10 -35.81
C ARG A 89 -3.19 -7.06 -36.48
N LYS A 90 -2.27 -7.62 -35.72
CA LYS A 90 -1.30 -8.60 -36.22
C LYS A 90 -1.91 -10.01 -36.29
N LEU A 91 -2.75 -10.37 -35.32
CA LEU A 91 -3.41 -11.67 -35.21
C LEU A 91 -4.71 -11.75 -36.02
N GLY A 92 -5.47 -10.66 -36.13
CA GLY A 92 -6.71 -10.62 -36.90
C GLY A 92 -6.49 -10.37 -38.39
N LYS A 93 -6.29 -11.43 -39.19
CA LYS A 93 -6.50 -11.39 -40.66
C LYS A 93 -8.02 -11.40 -40.94
N GLY A 94 -8.74 -10.30 -40.69
CA GLY A 94 -10.21 -10.39 -40.77
C GLY A 94 -10.95 -9.09 -41.01
N SER A 95 -11.63 -9.06 -42.15
CA SER A 95 -12.62 -8.13 -42.71
C SER A 95 -13.61 -7.38 -41.79
N TRP A 96 -13.67 -7.61 -40.48
CA TRP A 96 -14.76 -7.16 -39.60
C TRP A 96 -14.90 -5.63 -39.42
N ARG A 97 -13.95 -4.84 -39.91
CA ARG A 97 -13.96 -3.36 -39.75
C ARG A 97 -14.26 -2.56 -41.01
N ARG A 98 -14.56 -3.22 -42.14
CA ARG A 98 -14.56 -2.54 -43.44
C ARG A 98 -15.87 -1.80 -43.77
N ASN A 99 -16.97 -2.08 -43.08
CA ASN A 99 -18.29 -1.55 -43.44
C ASN A 99 -18.98 -0.82 -42.26
N ARG A 100 -18.45 0.34 -41.86
CA ARG A 100 -19.10 1.21 -40.85
C ARG A 100 -19.24 2.62 -41.40
N ASN A 101 -20.44 3.18 -41.28
CA ASN A 101 -20.75 4.54 -41.73
C ASN A 101 -19.87 5.55 -40.96
N PRO A 102 -18.97 6.28 -41.64
CA PRO A 102 -17.98 7.13 -40.99
C PRO A 102 -18.59 8.34 -40.26
N GLU A 103 -19.77 8.81 -40.66
CA GLU A 103 -20.41 9.97 -40.01
C GLU A 103 -21.04 9.65 -38.66
N ILE A 104 -21.75 8.52 -38.57
CA ILE A 104 -22.38 8.04 -37.32
C ILE A 104 -21.28 7.79 -36.28
N TYR A 105 -20.18 7.16 -36.70
CA TYR A 105 -19.03 6.92 -35.83
C TYR A 105 -18.38 8.23 -35.34
N LYS A 106 -18.26 9.26 -36.18
CA LYS A 106 -17.72 10.57 -35.79
C LYS A 106 -18.61 11.29 -34.75
N LYS A 107 -19.94 11.21 -34.90
CA LYS A 107 -20.89 11.79 -33.93
C LYS A 107 -20.84 11.02 -32.60
N ALA A 108 -20.93 9.70 -32.63
CA ALA A 108 -20.85 8.85 -31.44
C ALA A 108 -19.52 9.07 -30.71
N ASP A 109 -18.40 9.10 -31.44
CA ASP A 109 -17.09 9.38 -30.87
C ASP A 109 -17.02 10.73 -30.14
N ARG A 110 -17.62 11.78 -30.71
CA ARG A 110 -17.65 13.09 -30.09
C ARG A 110 -18.41 13.06 -28.77
N VAL A 111 -19.57 12.40 -28.72
CA VAL A 111 -20.39 12.28 -27.51
C VAL A 111 -19.70 11.40 -26.45
N LEU A 112 -19.18 10.23 -26.84
CA LEU A 112 -18.48 9.34 -25.91
C LEU A 112 -17.21 9.98 -25.33
N LYS A 113 -16.54 10.90 -26.05
CA LYS A 113 -15.43 11.69 -25.49
C LYS A 113 -15.86 12.61 -24.35
N LEU A 114 -17.14 12.97 -24.24
CA LEU A 114 -17.64 13.70 -23.07
C LEU A 114 -17.86 12.79 -21.85
N ALA A 115 -18.08 11.48 -22.06
CA ALA A 115 -18.39 10.55 -20.98
C ALA A 115 -17.32 10.53 -19.88
N LYS A 116 -16.03 10.67 -20.21
CA LYS A 116 -14.94 10.73 -19.21
C LYS A 116 -15.06 11.91 -18.25
N TYR A 117 -15.67 13.02 -18.67
CA TYR A 117 -15.91 14.17 -17.79
C TYR A 117 -17.10 13.87 -16.86
N GLY A 118 -18.12 13.16 -17.34
CA GLY A 118 -19.20 12.64 -16.49
C GLY A 118 -18.67 11.65 -15.45
N VAL A 119 -17.77 10.75 -15.84
CA VAL A 119 -17.05 9.86 -14.91
C VAL A 119 -16.26 10.69 -13.89
N LEU A 120 -15.49 11.69 -14.31
CA LEU A 120 -14.75 12.55 -13.38
C LEU A 120 -15.67 13.24 -12.36
N VAL A 121 -16.79 13.83 -12.81
CA VAL A 121 -17.78 14.46 -11.93
C VAL A 121 -18.33 13.45 -10.93
N TYR A 122 -18.60 12.22 -11.37
CA TYR A 122 -19.05 11.15 -10.48
C TYR A 122 -18.02 10.82 -9.40
N PHE A 123 -16.73 10.72 -9.73
CA PHE A 123 -15.67 10.51 -8.74
C PHE A 123 -15.59 11.65 -7.72
N VAL A 124 -15.62 12.90 -8.18
CA VAL A 124 -15.54 14.08 -7.31
C VAL A 124 -16.74 14.17 -6.36
N ILE A 125 -17.96 13.97 -6.88
CA ILE A 125 -19.21 14.18 -6.11
C ILE A 125 -19.54 13.01 -5.20
N PHE A 126 -19.25 11.77 -5.59
CA PHE A 126 -19.71 10.59 -4.84
C PHE A 126 -18.59 9.87 -4.10
N ILE A 127 -17.37 9.83 -4.65
CA ILE A 127 -16.27 9.06 -4.06
C ILE A 127 -15.42 9.95 -3.17
N TRP A 128 -14.87 11.04 -3.71
CA TRP A 128 -13.96 11.92 -2.97
C TRP A 128 -14.65 12.81 -1.95
N SER A 129 -15.97 13.00 -2.05
CA SER A 129 -16.78 13.66 -1.02
C SER A 129 -17.11 12.76 0.18
N GLY A 130 -16.77 11.46 0.12
CA GLY A 130 -17.14 10.49 1.16
C GLY A 130 -18.63 10.09 1.17
N VAL A 131 -19.47 10.57 0.25
CA VAL A 131 -20.90 10.24 0.19
C VAL A 131 -21.14 8.74 -0.10
N LEU A 132 -20.29 8.11 -0.91
CA LEU A 132 -20.27 6.65 -1.11
C LEU A 132 -18.97 6.08 -0.56
N THR A 133 -19.05 5.32 0.53
CA THR A 133 -17.91 4.54 1.03
C THR A 133 -17.66 3.34 0.12
N TRP A 134 -16.84 3.53 -0.92
CA TRP A 134 -16.56 2.47 -1.89
C TRP A 134 -15.52 1.48 -1.36
N LYS A 135 -15.94 0.51 -0.56
CA LYS A 135 -15.07 -0.53 0.02
C LYS A 135 -14.66 -1.65 -0.97
N LYS A 136 -14.92 -1.51 -2.28
CA LYS A 136 -14.66 -2.54 -3.30
C LYS A 136 -13.56 -2.11 -4.26
N GLN A 137 -12.66 -3.05 -4.57
CA GLN A 137 -11.51 -2.78 -5.43
C GLN A 137 -11.93 -2.31 -6.82
N GLY A 138 -11.40 -1.15 -7.22
CA GLY A 138 -11.63 -0.58 -8.55
C GLY A 138 -10.93 -1.39 -9.65
N PRO A 139 -11.35 -1.24 -10.93
CA PRO A 139 -10.67 -1.89 -12.06
C PRO A 139 -9.19 -1.50 -12.19
N TRP A 140 -8.79 -0.33 -11.68
CA TRP A 140 -7.40 0.15 -11.68
C TRP A 140 -6.54 -0.49 -10.59
N GLU A 141 -7.09 -0.72 -9.40
CA GLU A 141 -6.39 -1.45 -8.32
C GLU A 141 -6.13 -2.89 -8.72
N ILE A 142 -7.13 -3.53 -9.31
CA ILE A 142 -6.98 -4.90 -9.84
C ILE A 142 -5.95 -4.93 -10.95
N PHE A 143 -5.96 -3.94 -11.85
CA PHE A 143 -4.91 -3.81 -12.87
C PHE A 143 -3.51 -3.65 -12.24
N GLY A 144 -3.39 -2.84 -11.17
CA GLY A 144 -2.17 -2.65 -10.38
C GLY A 144 -1.63 -3.97 -9.82
N GLN A 145 -2.50 -4.80 -9.26
CA GLN A 145 -2.10 -6.11 -8.73
C GLN A 145 -1.48 -7.00 -9.81
N TYR A 146 -2.03 -7.07 -11.02
CA TYR A 146 -1.52 -7.96 -12.08
C TYR A 146 -0.32 -7.44 -12.86
N ILE A 147 -0.03 -6.13 -12.80
CA ILE A 147 1.08 -5.53 -13.55
C ILE A 147 2.41 -5.60 -12.78
N VAL A 148 2.35 -5.71 -11.45
CA VAL A 148 3.54 -5.79 -10.59
C VAL A 148 4.19 -7.16 -10.73
N PRO A 149 5.47 -7.25 -11.15
CA PRO A 149 6.18 -8.53 -11.23
C PRO A 149 6.20 -9.24 -9.86
N GLY A 150 5.81 -10.51 -9.82
CA GLY A 150 5.80 -11.32 -8.59
C GLY A 150 4.51 -11.30 -7.77
N HIS A 151 3.56 -10.40 -8.08
CA HIS A 151 2.25 -10.37 -7.43
C HIS A 151 1.16 -10.90 -8.38
N TRP A 152 0.84 -12.20 -8.30
CA TRP A 152 -0.21 -12.81 -9.13
C TRP A 152 -1.27 -13.46 -8.23
N PRO A 153 -2.32 -12.70 -7.82
CA PRO A 153 -3.33 -13.15 -6.85
C PRO A 153 -4.31 -14.21 -7.38
N GLY A 154 -3.97 -14.92 -8.46
CA GLY A 154 -4.83 -15.91 -9.13
C GLY A 154 -5.98 -15.27 -9.91
N VAL A 155 -7.06 -16.02 -10.17
CA VAL A 155 -8.21 -15.55 -10.98
C VAL A 155 -9.31 -14.87 -10.16
N LYS A 156 -9.30 -15.01 -8.83
CA LYS A 156 -10.37 -14.52 -7.95
C LYS A 156 -10.60 -12.99 -8.08
N PRO A 157 -9.57 -12.12 -8.14
CA PRO A 157 -9.78 -10.68 -8.34
C PRO A 157 -10.40 -10.34 -9.71
N LEU A 158 -10.13 -11.12 -10.75
CA LEU A 158 -10.74 -10.92 -12.08
C LEU A 158 -12.24 -11.21 -12.11
N CYS A 159 -12.74 -12.08 -11.22
CA CYS A 159 -14.17 -12.37 -11.10
C CYS A 159 -14.94 -11.31 -10.29
N SER A 160 -14.25 -10.36 -9.67
CA SER A 160 -14.89 -9.24 -8.97
C SER A 160 -15.53 -8.26 -9.96
N VAL A 161 -16.38 -7.35 -9.46
CA VAL A 161 -16.99 -6.28 -10.27
C VAL A 161 -15.92 -5.43 -10.98
N GLY A 162 -14.83 -5.09 -10.29
CA GLY A 162 -13.71 -4.35 -10.87
C GLY A 162 -12.96 -5.17 -11.93
N GLY A 163 -12.81 -6.48 -11.73
CA GLY A 163 -12.15 -7.38 -12.68
C GLY A 163 -12.95 -7.56 -13.96
N ILE A 164 -14.26 -7.74 -13.85
CA ILE A 164 -15.18 -7.79 -14.99
C ILE A 164 -15.14 -6.47 -15.77
N LEU A 165 -15.19 -5.33 -15.05
CA LEU A 165 -15.09 -4.01 -15.67
C LEU A 165 -13.76 -3.82 -16.40
N LEU A 166 -12.65 -4.27 -15.81
CA LEU A 166 -11.33 -4.27 -16.45
C LEU A 166 -11.35 -5.12 -17.74
N LEU A 167 -11.90 -6.33 -17.72
CA LEU A 167 -12.01 -7.20 -18.91
C LEU A 167 -12.85 -6.57 -20.03
N VAL A 168 -13.96 -5.89 -19.68
CA VAL A 168 -14.77 -5.13 -20.65
C VAL A 168 -13.95 -4.00 -21.26
N ILE A 169 -13.17 -3.28 -20.46
CA ILE A 169 -12.29 -2.21 -20.93
C ILE A 169 -11.20 -2.74 -21.87
N LEU A 170 -10.55 -3.86 -21.52
CA LEU A 170 -9.49 -4.48 -22.33
C LEU A 170 -10.06 -5.00 -23.66
N THR A 171 -11.22 -5.66 -23.62
CA THR A 171 -11.96 -6.09 -24.82
C THR A 171 -12.33 -4.89 -25.70
N GLY A 172 -12.85 -3.82 -25.10
CA GLY A 172 -13.13 -2.56 -25.80
C GLY A 172 -11.87 -1.96 -26.47
N SER A 173 -10.70 -2.15 -25.88
CA SER A 173 -9.41 -1.66 -26.40
C SER A 173 -8.92 -2.43 -27.64
N VAL A 174 -9.35 -3.68 -27.80
CA VAL A 174 -9.18 -4.46 -29.03
C VAL A 174 -10.08 -3.90 -30.14
N LEU A 175 -11.28 -3.38 -29.80
CA LEU A 175 -12.27 -2.84 -30.73
C LEU A 175 -12.07 -1.35 -31.07
N VAL A 176 -11.57 -0.54 -30.16
CA VAL A 176 -11.27 0.88 -30.38
C VAL A 176 -9.92 1.18 -29.75
N LYS A 177 -9.01 1.75 -30.55
CA LYS A 177 -7.68 2.12 -30.06
C LYS A 177 -7.81 3.06 -28.87
N ARG A 178 -7.18 2.69 -27.74
CA ARG A 178 -7.22 3.43 -26.47
C ARG A 178 -8.65 3.76 -26.00
N PHE A 179 -9.55 2.77 -26.08
CA PHE A 179 -10.97 2.88 -25.71
C PHE A 179 -11.18 3.60 -24.36
N PHE A 180 -10.56 3.11 -23.30
CA PHE A 180 -10.63 3.72 -21.96
C PHE A 180 -10.10 5.15 -21.91
N CYS A 181 -8.86 5.40 -22.36
CA CYS A 181 -8.25 6.72 -22.29
C CYS A 181 -9.03 7.79 -23.09
N ARG A 182 -9.80 7.35 -24.08
CA ARG A 182 -10.62 8.20 -24.94
C ARG A 182 -11.99 8.51 -24.34
N TYR A 183 -12.60 7.56 -23.63
CA TYR A 183 -14.02 7.66 -23.25
C TYR A 183 -14.32 7.60 -21.76
N PHE A 184 -13.50 6.93 -20.94
CA PHE A 184 -13.87 6.65 -19.54
C PHE A 184 -12.79 7.02 -18.52
N CYS A 185 -11.56 7.36 -18.94
CA CYS A 185 -10.46 7.62 -18.03
C CYS A 185 -10.63 8.97 -17.29
N PRO A 186 -10.89 9.00 -15.97
CA PRO A 186 -11.12 10.23 -15.22
C PRO A 186 -9.84 11.06 -15.10
N MET A 187 -8.72 10.42 -14.82
CA MET A 187 -7.40 11.06 -14.82
C MET A 187 -7.03 11.62 -16.20
N GLY A 188 -7.50 10.97 -17.26
CA GLY A 188 -7.43 11.49 -18.61
C GLY A 188 -8.30 12.73 -18.84
N ALA A 189 -9.43 12.86 -18.17
CA ALA A 189 -10.24 14.08 -18.20
C ALA A 189 -9.51 15.23 -17.47
N VAL A 190 -8.92 14.98 -16.30
CA VAL A 190 -8.10 15.95 -15.56
C VAL A 190 -6.98 16.49 -16.42
N TYR A 191 -6.13 15.63 -17.00
CA TYR A 191 -5.06 16.10 -17.88
C TYR A 191 -5.59 16.76 -19.15
N ALA A 192 -6.80 16.43 -19.63
CA ALA A 192 -7.40 17.14 -20.76
C ALA A 192 -7.82 18.56 -20.43
N LEU A 193 -8.17 18.84 -19.18
CA LEU A 193 -8.43 20.20 -18.71
C LEU A 193 -7.11 20.97 -18.59
N ILE A 194 -6.11 20.39 -17.93
CA ILE A 194 -4.78 20.99 -17.73
C ILE A 194 -4.10 21.30 -19.07
N SER A 195 -4.14 20.36 -20.02
CA SER A 195 -3.44 20.47 -21.30
C SER A 195 -4.09 21.42 -22.32
N ARG A 196 -5.25 22.03 -22.02
CA ARG A 196 -5.80 23.09 -22.92
C ARG A 196 -4.84 24.27 -23.03
N GLY A 197 -4.16 24.59 -21.94
CA GLY A 197 -3.13 25.63 -21.86
C GLY A 197 -1.74 25.18 -22.33
N ALA A 198 -1.60 23.99 -22.95
CA ALA A 198 -0.27 23.49 -23.28
C ALA A 198 0.50 24.41 -24.23
N PHE A 199 1.76 24.68 -23.88
CA PHE A 199 2.65 25.58 -24.63
C PHE A 199 3.14 24.92 -25.93
N LEU A 200 3.55 23.64 -25.87
CA LEU A 200 4.10 22.94 -27.02
C LEU A 200 3.02 22.12 -27.72
N LYS A 201 2.43 22.73 -28.74
CA LYS A 201 1.40 22.12 -29.58
C LYS A 201 1.99 21.58 -30.89
N ILE A 202 1.26 20.63 -31.46
CA ILE A 202 1.55 20.11 -32.80
C ILE A 202 0.91 21.07 -33.81
N GLU A 203 1.74 21.53 -34.74
CA GLU A 203 1.39 22.44 -35.82
C GLU A 203 1.41 21.71 -37.15
N LYS A 204 0.46 22.10 -37.99
CA LYS A 204 0.25 21.58 -39.33
C LYS A 204 -0.15 22.76 -40.22
N PRO A 205 0.80 23.50 -40.80
CA PRO A 205 0.51 24.63 -41.67
C PRO A 205 -0.32 24.16 -42.88
N GLU A 206 -1.46 24.80 -43.11
CA GLU A 206 -2.42 24.39 -44.14
C GLU A 206 -1.83 24.55 -45.55
N ARG A 207 -1.07 25.64 -45.76
CA ARG A 207 -0.43 25.99 -47.05
C ARG A 207 0.53 24.92 -47.58
N GLU A 208 1.20 24.20 -46.69
CA GLU A 208 2.17 23.17 -47.07
C GLU A 208 1.51 21.79 -47.25
N CYS A 209 0.29 21.63 -46.73
CA CYS A 209 -0.43 20.37 -46.70
C CYS A 209 -1.27 20.13 -47.96
N SER A 210 -1.16 18.93 -48.54
CA SER A 210 -2.14 18.45 -49.51
C SER A 210 -3.45 18.03 -48.82
N ALA A 211 -4.48 17.69 -49.61
CA ALA A 211 -5.75 17.08 -49.15
C ALA A 211 -5.59 15.68 -48.49
N CYS A 212 -4.40 15.34 -47.96
CA CYS A 212 -4.14 14.07 -47.32
C CYS A 212 -4.71 14.05 -45.89
N SER A 213 -5.55 13.05 -45.60
CA SER A 213 -6.17 12.87 -44.28
C SER A 213 -5.42 11.89 -43.37
N LEU A 214 -4.12 11.68 -43.64
CA LEU A 214 -3.30 10.67 -42.94
C LEU A 214 -3.15 10.98 -41.43
N CYS A 215 -2.99 12.26 -41.05
CA CYS A 215 -2.90 12.66 -39.64
C CYS A 215 -4.16 12.28 -38.86
N THR A 216 -5.35 12.56 -39.43
CA THR A 216 -6.65 12.17 -38.85
C THR A 216 -6.79 10.64 -38.81
N ALA A 217 -6.45 9.96 -39.90
CA ALA A 217 -6.61 8.49 -40.02
C ALA A 217 -5.69 7.70 -39.07
N LYS A 218 -4.51 8.23 -38.74
CA LYS A 218 -3.53 7.57 -37.85
C LYS A 218 -3.59 8.05 -36.40
N CYS A 219 -4.33 9.10 -36.08
CA CYS A 219 -4.42 9.64 -34.72
C CYS A 219 -4.98 8.59 -33.73
N SER A 220 -4.21 8.27 -32.68
CA SER A 220 -4.66 7.35 -31.63
C SER A 220 -5.92 7.80 -30.90
N MET A 221 -6.10 9.12 -30.76
CA MET A 221 -7.24 9.73 -30.07
C MET A 221 -8.38 10.12 -31.04
N GLY A 222 -8.21 9.84 -32.34
CA GLY A 222 -9.15 10.22 -33.40
C GLY A 222 -9.49 11.71 -33.39
N ILE A 223 -8.47 12.56 -33.33
CA ILE A 223 -8.58 14.00 -33.52
C ILE A 223 -8.65 14.28 -35.01
N ASP A 224 -9.54 15.20 -35.40
CA ASP A 224 -9.65 15.64 -36.79
C ASP A 224 -8.71 16.83 -37.07
N PHE A 225 -7.77 16.62 -38.00
CA PHE A 225 -6.76 17.56 -38.47
C PHE A 225 -7.10 18.17 -39.85
N THR A 226 -8.31 17.94 -40.37
CA THR A 226 -8.70 18.42 -41.71
C THR A 226 -9.00 19.92 -41.75
N LYS A 227 -9.49 20.50 -40.65
CA LYS A 227 -9.91 21.91 -40.56
C LYS A 227 -9.15 22.69 -39.47
N LYS A 228 -7.94 22.25 -39.11
CA LYS A 228 -7.17 22.81 -37.98
C LYS A 228 -5.70 22.90 -38.32
N GLU A 229 -5.16 24.11 -38.25
CA GLU A 229 -3.72 24.37 -38.38
C GLU A 229 -2.93 23.98 -37.11
N GLN A 230 -3.60 24.00 -35.95
CA GLN A 230 -2.98 23.63 -34.68
C GLN A 230 -3.90 22.74 -33.84
N VAL A 231 -3.31 21.83 -33.06
CA VAL A 231 -4.06 20.99 -32.13
C VAL A 231 -4.40 21.76 -30.86
N THR A 232 -5.56 22.43 -30.88
CA THR A 232 -6.05 23.27 -29.76
C THR A 232 -6.90 22.51 -28.74
N GLY A 233 -7.13 21.21 -28.93
CA GLY A 233 -7.88 20.39 -27.99
C GLY A 233 -6.96 19.66 -27.01
N GLY A 234 -7.25 19.76 -25.71
CA GLY A 234 -6.59 18.97 -24.65
C GLY A 234 -6.78 17.45 -24.78
N GLU A 235 -7.32 16.95 -25.89
CA GLU A 235 -7.41 15.51 -26.18
C GLU A 235 -6.11 14.93 -26.76
N CYS A 236 -5.18 15.78 -27.18
CA CYS A 236 -3.91 15.32 -27.74
C CYS A 236 -2.98 14.75 -26.67
N ILE A 237 -2.60 13.48 -26.85
CA ILE A 237 -1.62 12.79 -25.99
C ILE A 237 -0.18 12.90 -26.50
N ALA A 238 0.08 13.80 -27.45
CA ALA A 238 1.39 14.03 -28.06
C ALA A 238 2.14 12.76 -28.56
N CYS A 239 1.43 11.69 -28.94
CA CYS A 239 2.03 10.40 -29.32
C CYS A 239 2.85 10.38 -30.63
N GLN A 240 2.91 11.51 -31.35
CA GLN A 240 3.66 11.72 -32.59
C GLN A 240 3.36 10.80 -33.77
N GLN A 241 2.20 10.14 -33.77
CA GLN A 241 1.80 9.33 -34.93
C GLN A 241 1.49 10.17 -36.16
N CYS A 242 0.97 11.39 -35.99
CA CYS A 242 0.77 12.32 -37.10
C CYS A 242 2.10 12.79 -37.72
N ILE A 243 3.13 13.01 -36.90
CA ILE A 243 4.47 13.43 -37.34
C ILE A 243 5.17 12.29 -38.08
N SER A 244 5.27 11.10 -37.45
CA SER A 244 5.97 9.94 -38.00
C SER A 244 5.36 9.37 -39.29
N TRP A 245 4.05 9.56 -39.50
CA TRP A 245 3.35 9.11 -40.71
C TRP A 245 3.17 10.20 -41.76
N CYS A 246 3.63 11.43 -41.51
CA CYS A 246 3.52 12.51 -42.49
C CYS A 246 4.57 12.31 -43.60
N PRO A 247 4.16 12.08 -44.86
CA PRO A 247 5.11 11.88 -45.96
C PRO A 247 5.85 13.16 -46.35
N LYS A 248 5.22 14.32 -46.16
CA LYS A 248 5.78 15.64 -46.50
C LYS A 248 6.58 16.28 -45.35
N GLY A 249 6.47 15.76 -44.12
CA GLY A 249 7.13 16.33 -42.95
C GLY A 249 6.47 17.57 -42.34
N ASN A 250 5.33 18.03 -42.86
CA ASN A 250 4.69 19.28 -42.41
C ASN A 250 4.14 19.25 -40.98
N ALA A 251 3.86 18.07 -40.43
CA ALA A 251 3.35 17.96 -39.06
C ALA A 251 4.54 17.94 -38.10
N HIS A 252 4.65 18.94 -37.23
CA HIS A 252 5.79 19.14 -36.34
C HIS A 252 5.38 19.81 -35.03
N PHE A 253 6.27 19.83 -34.04
CA PHE A 253 6.12 20.70 -32.87
C PHE A 253 6.71 22.06 -33.20
N GLY A 254 6.12 23.14 -32.66
CA GLY A 254 6.70 24.49 -32.79
C GLY A 254 8.15 24.58 -32.28
N ILE A 255 8.52 23.76 -31.30
CA ILE A 255 9.91 23.57 -30.86
C ILE A 255 10.39 22.17 -31.26
N LYS A 256 11.51 22.09 -32.01
CA LYS A 256 12.09 20.83 -32.53
C LYS A 256 12.29 19.74 -31.46
N TYR A 257 12.67 20.15 -30.24
CA TYR A 257 12.94 19.23 -29.11
C TYR A 257 11.82 19.20 -28.06
N GLY A 258 10.65 19.75 -28.35
CA GLY A 258 9.58 19.91 -27.35
C GLY A 258 9.17 18.63 -26.62
N MET A 259 9.14 17.49 -27.34
CA MET A 259 8.83 16.20 -26.74
C MET A 259 9.96 15.67 -25.84
N VAL A 260 11.22 15.84 -26.26
CA VAL A 260 12.38 15.42 -25.45
C VAL A 260 12.45 16.22 -24.16
N ILE A 261 12.16 17.54 -24.23
CA ILE A 261 12.07 18.41 -23.06
C ILE A 261 10.99 17.89 -22.09
N GLY A 262 9.79 17.56 -22.57
CA GLY A 262 8.73 17.02 -21.72
C GLY A 262 9.09 15.69 -21.05
N VAL A 263 9.75 14.78 -21.80
CA VAL A 263 10.22 13.49 -21.26
C VAL A 263 11.31 13.70 -20.22
N LEU A 264 12.35 14.48 -20.52
CA LEU A 264 13.46 14.75 -19.60
C LEU A 264 12.98 15.44 -18.34
N LEU A 265 12.14 16.48 -18.48
CA LEU A 265 11.54 17.18 -17.35
C LEU A 265 10.80 16.20 -16.46
N THR A 266 9.98 15.32 -17.04
CA THR A 266 9.18 14.37 -16.25
C THR A 266 10.05 13.30 -15.59
N CYS A 267 11.09 12.80 -16.26
CA CYS A 267 12.06 11.90 -15.63
C CYS A 267 12.78 12.56 -14.47
N VAL A 268 13.23 13.82 -14.63
CA VAL A 268 13.88 14.59 -13.56
C VAL A 268 12.92 14.83 -12.39
N MET A 269 11.67 15.20 -12.68
CA MET A 269 10.67 15.47 -11.64
C MET A 269 10.22 14.18 -10.92
N ILE A 270 10.11 13.05 -11.62
CA ILE A 270 9.91 11.74 -10.99
C ILE A 270 11.11 11.39 -10.12
N GLY A 271 12.34 11.49 -10.65
CA GLY A 271 13.56 11.23 -9.88
C GLY A 271 13.68 12.12 -8.64
N ALA A 272 13.36 13.41 -8.77
CA ALA A 272 13.33 14.37 -7.67
C ALA A 272 12.22 14.03 -6.67
N SER A 273 11.01 13.65 -7.13
CA SER A 273 9.92 13.22 -6.26
C SER A 273 10.27 11.94 -5.50
N GLN A 274 10.92 10.97 -6.15
CA GLN A 274 11.39 9.75 -5.50
C GLN A 274 12.51 10.06 -4.52
N LEU A 275 13.42 10.98 -4.85
CA LEU A 275 14.47 11.45 -3.95
C LEU A 275 13.90 12.25 -2.78
N LEU A 276 12.88 13.08 -2.99
CA LEU A 276 12.19 13.84 -1.94
C LEU A 276 11.37 12.92 -1.06
N THR A 277 10.69 11.93 -1.64
CA THR A 277 9.97 10.90 -0.87
C THR A 277 10.96 10.05 -0.10
N ALA A 278 12.05 9.60 -0.71
CA ALA A 278 13.13 8.90 -0.05
C ALA A 278 13.83 9.78 0.99
N ARG A 279 13.94 11.10 0.78
CA ARG A 279 14.46 12.07 1.76
C ARG A 279 13.46 12.38 2.85
N SER A 280 12.16 12.32 2.60
CA SER A 280 11.13 12.38 3.63
C SER A 280 11.17 11.10 4.41
N TYR A 281 11.20 9.92 3.79
CA TYR A 281 11.42 8.64 4.47
C TYR A 281 12.78 8.57 5.17
N THR A 282 13.86 9.15 4.63
CA THR A 282 15.16 9.22 5.31
C THR A 282 15.25 10.38 6.26
N LYS A 283 14.42 11.42 6.19
CA LYS A 283 14.31 12.48 7.20
C LYS A 283 13.44 11.98 8.33
N ASP A 284 12.36 11.28 8.05
CA ASP A 284 11.53 10.57 9.00
C ASP A 284 12.29 9.36 9.57
N ARG A 285 13.20 8.72 8.82
CA ARG A 285 14.21 7.77 9.34
C ARG A 285 15.49 8.42 9.86
N ASN A 286 15.78 9.71 9.64
CA ASN A 286 16.89 10.44 10.28
C ASN A 286 16.38 11.23 11.50
N ILE A 287 15.06 11.37 11.62
CA ILE A 287 14.32 11.77 12.81
C ILE A 287 14.04 10.49 13.61
N ALA A 288 13.64 9.38 12.98
CA ALA A 288 13.51 8.04 13.60
C ALA A 288 14.79 7.18 13.51
N GLY A 289 15.94 7.79 13.23
CA GLY A 289 17.20 7.07 12.97
C GLY A 289 18.27 8.03 12.45
N GLY A 290 18.40 9.17 13.12
CA GLY A 290 19.56 10.01 12.92
C GLY A 290 20.80 9.14 13.04
N VAL A 291 21.78 9.37 12.16
CA VAL A 291 23.15 9.17 12.58
C VAL A 291 23.27 10.05 13.82
N VAL A 292 23.31 9.38 14.97
CA VAL A 292 23.37 9.98 16.27
C VAL A 292 24.73 10.65 16.36
N GLU A 293 24.79 11.96 16.11
CA GLU A 293 25.70 12.76 16.92
C GLU A 293 25.18 12.65 18.35
N GLY A 294 25.70 11.68 19.12
CA GLY A 294 25.30 11.57 20.53
C GLY A 294 25.54 10.24 21.25
N PHE A 295 25.79 9.09 20.61
CA PHE A 295 26.22 7.92 21.39
C PHE A 295 27.75 7.94 21.55
N ARG A 296 28.21 8.76 22.49
CA ARG A 296 29.54 8.58 23.12
C ARG A 296 29.33 7.80 24.40
N TYR A 297 29.37 6.48 24.31
CA TYR A 297 29.48 5.63 25.49
C TYR A 297 30.83 5.90 26.16
N LYS A 298 30.91 5.79 27.49
CA LYS A 298 32.23 5.80 28.13
C LYS A 298 32.97 4.52 27.72
N ASP A 299 34.24 4.69 27.38
CA ASP A 299 35.10 3.56 27.07
C ASP A 299 35.24 2.66 28.31
N GLY A 300 35.13 1.36 28.10
CA GLY A 300 35.07 0.40 29.19
C GLY A 300 34.43 -0.91 28.79
N THR A 301 34.41 -1.84 29.73
CA THR A 301 33.76 -3.14 29.59
C THR A 301 32.64 -3.23 30.61
N TYR A 302 31.43 -3.47 30.15
CA TYR A 302 30.21 -3.47 30.96
C TYR A 302 29.52 -4.82 30.86
N THR A 303 28.90 -5.27 31.95
CA THR A 303 28.19 -6.56 31.97
C THR A 303 26.74 -6.32 32.32
N GLY A 304 25.83 -6.93 31.59
CA GLY A 304 24.40 -6.84 31.87
C GLY A 304 23.72 -8.19 31.76
N THR A 305 22.60 -8.31 32.46
CA THR A 305 21.78 -9.52 32.50
C THR A 305 20.42 -9.26 31.86
N GLY A 306 19.86 -10.29 31.24
CA GLY A 306 18.54 -10.28 30.62
C GLY A 306 17.89 -11.65 30.73
N GLU A 307 16.58 -11.71 30.54
CA GLU A 307 15.78 -12.93 30.72
C GLU A 307 15.42 -13.54 29.36
N GLY A 308 15.82 -14.80 29.17
CA GLY A 308 15.53 -15.60 27.98
C GLY A 308 14.27 -16.46 28.14
N TYR A 309 14.15 -17.49 27.31
CA TYR A 309 13.02 -18.42 27.39
C TYR A 309 13.07 -19.33 28.61
N ARG A 310 14.27 -19.82 28.99
CA ARG A 310 14.47 -20.79 30.07
C ARG A 310 15.11 -20.20 31.32
N GLY A 311 15.60 -18.98 31.24
CA GLY A 311 16.22 -18.30 32.38
C GLY A 311 17.15 -17.18 31.98
N ALA A 312 17.98 -16.76 32.94
CA ALA A 312 18.82 -15.58 32.78
C ALA A 312 19.99 -15.82 31.81
N MET A 313 20.40 -14.76 31.13
CA MET A 313 21.61 -14.71 30.32
C MET A 313 22.42 -13.46 30.61
N ARG A 314 23.73 -13.54 30.43
CA ARG A 314 24.68 -12.48 30.78
C ARG A 314 25.54 -12.12 29.58
N VAL A 315 25.59 -10.83 29.25
CA VAL A 315 26.32 -10.30 28.10
C VAL A 315 27.32 -9.25 28.58
N THR A 316 28.56 -9.38 28.11
CA THR A 316 29.63 -8.39 28.26
C THR A 316 29.74 -7.55 26.99
N VAL A 317 29.78 -6.22 27.16
CA VAL A 317 29.88 -5.21 26.10
C VAL A 317 31.19 -4.46 26.25
N SER A 318 32.01 -4.43 25.20
CA SER A 318 33.23 -3.61 25.17
C SER A 318 33.03 -2.36 24.34
N VAL A 319 33.40 -1.22 24.90
CA VAL A 319 33.33 0.10 24.28
C VAL A 319 34.73 0.69 24.17
N ALA A 320 35.09 1.17 22.98
CA ALA A 320 36.30 1.93 22.73
C ALA A 320 36.03 3.06 21.71
N ASP A 321 36.68 4.21 21.89
CA ASP A 321 36.45 5.42 21.09
C ASP A 321 34.97 5.85 21.05
N GLY A 322 34.26 5.62 22.15
CA GLY A 322 32.83 5.89 22.30
C GLY A 322 31.89 4.94 21.54
N LYS A 323 32.41 3.83 21.00
CA LYS A 323 31.66 2.87 20.17
C LYS A 323 31.69 1.47 20.76
N ILE A 324 30.60 0.73 20.59
CA ILE A 324 30.50 -0.69 20.87
C ILE A 324 31.38 -1.44 19.88
N THR A 325 32.45 -2.05 20.38
CA THR A 325 33.43 -2.79 19.57
C THR A 325 33.18 -4.29 19.59
N SER A 326 32.67 -4.83 20.70
CA SER A 326 32.36 -6.26 20.81
C SER A 326 31.25 -6.54 21.83
N LEU A 327 30.59 -7.68 21.61
CA LEU A 327 29.55 -8.23 22.47
C LEU A 327 29.87 -9.71 22.70
N THR A 328 29.93 -10.12 23.96
CA THR A 328 30.26 -11.49 24.37
C THR A 328 29.14 -12.04 25.22
N LEU A 329 28.61 -13.21 24.85
CA LEU A 329 27.61 -13.92 25.66
C LEU A 329 28.36 -14.82 26.66
N ASP A 330 28.30 -14.48 27.95
CA ASP A 330 29.09 -15.12 29.00
C ASP A 330 28.38 -16.34 29.59
N SER A 331 27.06 -16.28 29.74
CA SER A 331 26.24 -17.38 30.26
C SER A 331 24.80 -17.28 29.74
N TYR A 332 24.13 -18.42 29.58
CA TYR A 332 22.74 -18.52 29.18
C TYR A 332 22.14 -19.84 29.66
N GLU A 333 20.83 -19.85 29.92
CA GLU A 333 20.07 -21.05 30.30
C GLU A 333 19.18 -21.58 29.16
N ASP A 334 19.06 -20.82 28.07
CA ASP A 334 18.29 -21.18 26.87
C ASP A 334 18.90 -22.34 26.08
N ASP A 335 18.06 -22.99 25.27
CA ASP A 335 18.51 -24.03 24.34
C ASP A 335 19.51 -23.46 23.32
N LYS A 336 20.66 -24.15 23.19
CA LYS A 336 21.81 -23.73 22.38
C LYS A 336 21.45 -23.35 20.93
N SER A 337 20.46 -24.01 20.33
CA SER A 337 20.09 -23.75 18.93
C SER A 337 19.44 -22.37 18.71
N TYR A 338 18.62 -21.92 19.67
CA TYR A 338 17.91 -20.64 19.57
C TYR A 338 18.80 -19.48 19.99
N ILE A 339 19.62 -19.67 21.03
CA ILE A 339 20.53 -18.63 21.51
C ILE A 339 21.65 -18.33 20.51
N GLU A 340 22.22 -19.33 19.83
CA GLU A 340 23.25 -19.07 18.80
C GLU A 340 22.67 -18.37 17.57
N LYS A 341 21.43 -18.72 17.19
CA LYS A 341 20.70 -18.03 16.12
C LYS A 341 20.42 -16.57 16.48
N ALA A 342 19.89 -16.32 17.67
CA ALA A 342 19.62 -14.97 18.17
C ALA A 342 20.91 -14.16 18.30
N LYS A 343 21.96 -14.72 18.90
CA LYS A 343 23.26 -14.09 19.10
C LYS A 343 23.88 -13.60 17.79
N ALA A 344 23.89 -14.43 16.74
CA ALA A 344 24.52 -14.07 15.47
C ALA A 344 23.88 -12.81 14.83
N GLU A 345 22.55 -12.74 14.82
CA GLU A 345 21.83 -11.64 14.18
C GLU A 345 21.75 -10.40 15.09
N ILE A 346 21.45 -10.57 16.38
CA ILE A 346 21.31 -9.46 17.33
C ILE A 346 22.64 -8.76 17.58
N PHE A 347 23.73 -9.49 17.79
CA PHE A 347 25.03 -8.85 18.07
C PHE A 347 25.54 -8.10 16.84
N SER A 348 25.33 -8.65 15.63
CA SER A 348 25.67 -7.95 14.40
C SER A 348 24.84 -6.68 14.21
N ALA A 349 23.54 -6.72 14.52
CA ALA A 349 22.66 -5.57 14.44
C ALA A 349 23.06 -4.46 15.42
N ILE A 350 23.33 -4.80 16.68
CA ILE A 350 23.72 -3.83 17.73
C ILE A 350 25.07 -3.19 17.42
N ILE A 351 26.07 -3.97 16.99
CA ILE A 351 27.37 -3.41 16.59
C ILE A 351 27.22 -2.53 15.34
N GLY A 352 26.37 -2.90 14.39
CA GLY A 352 26.11 -2.11 13.18
C GLY A 352 25.36 -0.80 13.45
N GLN A 353 24.43 -0.80 14.40
CA GLN A 353 23.55 0.34 14.70
C GLN A 353 24.05 1.20 15.87
N GLN A 354 25.01 0.70 16.67
CA GLN A 354 25.57 1.34 17.86
C GLN A 354 24.51 1.69 18.93
N ASN A 355 23.39 0.96 18.92
CA ASN A 355 22.29 1.07 19.88
C ASN A 355 21.59 -0.30 19.99
N THR A 356 20.63 -0.41 20.90
CA THR A 356 19.95 -1.67 21.23
C THR A 356 18.61 -1.88 20.51
N ASN A 357 18.28 -1.05 19.50
CA ASN A 357 17.05 -1.13 18.70
C ASN A 357 17.15 -2.22 17.60
N ALA A 358 17.45 -3.45 18.01
CA ALA A 358 17.50 -4.61 17.12
C ALA A 358 16.15 -5.35 17.12
N ASP A 359 15.70 -5.78 15.94
CA ASP A 359 14.50 -6.60 15.80
C ASP A 359 14.75 -8.04 16.28
N THR A 360 13.74 -8.67 16.88
CA THR A 360 13.86 -10.07 17.34
C THR A 360 13.95 -11.05 16.18
N VAL A 361 14.74 -12.12 16.35
CA VAL A 361 14.93 -13.15 15.32
C VAL A 361 13.75 -14.13 15.30
N SER A 362 13.22 -14.39 14.10
CA SER A 362 12.12 -15.35 13.90
C SER A 362 12.49 -16.75 14.40
N GLY A 363 11.68 -17.30 15.30
CA GLY A 363 11.90 -18.59 15.94
C GLY A 363 12.89 -18.59 17.10
N ALA A 364 13.42 -17.43 17.50
CA ALA A 364 14.26 -17.26 18.69
C ALA A 364 13.89 -15.97 19.44
N THR A 365 12.60 -15.66 19.53
CA THR A 365 12.08 -14.35 19.97
C THR A 365 12.42 -14.04 21.41
N TYR A 366 12.21 -14.98 22.34
CA TYR A 366 12.52 -14.78 23.77
C TYR A 366 14.02 -14.68 24.03
N SER A 367 14.83 -15.55 23.40
CA SER A 367 16.29 -15.44 23.44
C SER A 367 16.79 -14.10 22.87
N SER A 368 16.13 -13.59 21.81
CA SER A 368 16.45 -12.29 21.22
C SER A 368 16.13 -11.13 22.17
N LYS A 369 14.96 -11.16 22.83
CA LYS A 369 14.58 -10.17 23.85
C LYS A 369 15.55 -10.18 25.03
N GLY A 370 15.93 -11.37 25.51
CA GLY A 370 16.91 -11.54 26.59
C GLY A 370 18.28 -10.95 26.24
N LEU A 371 18.79 -11.17 25.02
CA LEU A 371 20.06 -10.59 24.56
C LEU A 371 19.98 -9.06 24.45
N ILE A 372 18.91 -8.51 23.88
CA ILE A 372 18.70 -7.07 23.77
C ILE A 372 18.66 -6.43 25.16
N GLN A 373 17.91 -7.03 26.10
CA GLN A 373 17.79 -6.56 27.47
C GLN A 373 19.12 -6.61 28.23
N ALA A 374 19.90 -7.69 28.07
CA ALA A 374 21.21 -7.83 28.69
C ALA A 374 22.18 -6.74 28.22
N VAL A 375 22.19 -6.45 26.92
CA VAL A 375 23.04 -5.40 26.34
C VAL A 375 22.58 -4.00 26.79
N GLN A 376 21.26 -3.76 26.86
CA GLN A 376 20.70 -2.51 27.39
C GLN A 376 21.13 -2.26 28.83
N ASN A 377 21.07 -3.30 29.67
CA ASN A 377 21.46 -3.19 31.07
C ASN A 377 22.98 -2.95 31.22
N ALA A 378 23.81 -3.58 30.38
CA ALA A 378 25.24 -3.29 30.35
C ALA A 378 25.54 -1.84 29.96
N LEU A 379 24.88 -1.32 28.92
CA LEU A 379 25.13 0.02 28.40
C LEU A 379 24.59 1.15 29.30
N LYS A 380 23.66 0.87 30.23
CA LYS A 380 23.23 1.83 31.25
C LYS A 380 24.39 2.25 32.16
N GLU A 381 25.30 1.33 32.48
CA GLU A 381 26.49 1.61 33.28
C GLU A 381 27.55 2.44 32.52
N ALA A 382 27.48 2.44 31.19
CA ALA A 382 28.39 3.19 30.32
C ALA A 382 28.09 4.70 30.26
N GLY A 383 26.97 5.17 30.84
CA GLY A 383 26.60 6.57 31.09
C GLY A 383 26.83 7.59 29.96
N THR A 384 25.76 8.02 29.29
CA THR A 384 25.79 9.12 28.29
C THR A 384 26.10 10.47 28.95
N SER A 385 27.05 11.23 28.40
CA SER A 385 27.32 12.64 28.81
C SER A 385 26.12 13.52 28.45
N GLU A 386 25.60 14.26 29.43
CA GLU A 386 24.51 15.27 29.35
C GLU A 386 24.68 16.18 28.11
N THR A 387 23.70 16.51 27.28
CA THR A 387 22.27 16.79 27.49
C THR A 387 21.52 16.32 26.24
N ALA A 388 20.76 15.24 26.36
CA ALA A 388 19.68 14.88 25.45
C ALA A 388 18.67 14.15 26.33
N GLU A 389 17.54 14.79 26.59
CA GLU A 389 16.37 14.12 27.14
C GLU A 389 16.10 12.91 26.24
N ASN A 390 16.27 11.71 26.79
CA ASN A 390 16.11 10.48 26.06
C ASN A 390 14.64 10.35 25.63
N GLY A 391 14.43 10.21 24.32
CA GLY A 391 13.19 9.70 23.73
C GLY A 391 12.97 8.23 24.08
N SER A 392 12.72 7.96 25.36
CA SER A 392 12.09 6.72 25.84
C SER A 392 10.58 6.73 25.69
N ASP A 393 10.01 7.86 25.27
CA ASP A 393 8.56 8.04 25.34
C ASP A 393 7.82 7.55 24.10
N ASP A 394 8.37 7.52 22.88
CA ASP A 394 7.50 7.26 21.72
C ASP A 394 7.00 5.80 21.59
N LYS A 395 7.80 4.74 21.81
CA LYS A 395 7.27 3.35 21.73
C LYS A 395 6.46 2.92 22.97
N ALA A 396 6.82 3.45 24.14
CA ALA A 396 6.09 3.20 25.39
C ALA A 396 4.80 4.03 25.44
N ALA A 397 4.82 5.27 24.93
CA ALA A 397 3.63 6.08 24.71
C ALA A 397 2.77 5.53 23.59
N ASP A 398 3.32 5.04 22.47
CA ASP A 398 2.52 4.40 21.41
C ASP A 398 1.82 3.14 21.93
N LYS A 399 2.51 2.30 22.71
CA LYS A 399 1.89 1.11 23.34
C LYS A 399 0.89 1.51 24.44
N ALA A 400 1.24 2.48 25.29
CA ALA A 400 0.34 2.96 26.33
C ALA A 400 -0.89 3.68 25.74
N GLU A 401 -0.73 4.40 24.64
CA GLU A 401 -1.78 5.07 23.88
C GLU A 401 -2.68 4.03 23.22
N PHE A 402 -2.10 3.01 22.57
CA PHE A 402 -2.81 1.85 22.03
C PHE A 402 -3.65 1.15 23.12
N ILE A 403 -3.04 0.79 24.25
CA ILE A 403 -3.74 0.17 25.39
C ILE A 403 -4.83 1.11 25.93
N SER A 404 -4.55 2.40 26.08
CA SER A 404 -5.50 3.39 26.61
C SER A 404 -6.71 3.61 25.69
N ALA A 405 -6.54 3.44 24.39
CA ALA A 405 -7.59 3.60 23.38
C ALA A 405 -8.61 2.46 23.44
N GLY A 406 -8.19 1.24 23.81
CA GLY A 406 -9.07 0.06 23.99
C GLY A 406 -9.44 -0.24 25.45
N ARG A 407 -9.11 0.66 26.38
CA ARG A 407 -9.29 0.46 27.82
C ARG A 407 -10.76 0.26 28.17
N PHE A 408 -11.04 -0.69 29.05
CA PHE A 408 -12.37 -0.89 29.61
C PHE A 408 -12.81 0.35 30.40
N ARG A 409 -14.01 0.86 30.14
CA ARG A 409 -14.55 2.05 30.82
C ARG A 409 -15.98 1.80 31.24
N ASN A 410 -16.32 2.24 32.44
CA ASN A 410 -17.68 2.20 32.98
C ASN A 410 -18.29 0.79 32.93
N LEU A 411 -17.50 -0.24 33.22
CA LEU A 411 -18.01 -1.60 33.28
C LEU A 411 -18.99 -1.73 34.45
N VAL A 412 -20.09 -2.42 34.22
CA VAL A 412 -21.04 -2.76 35.28
C VAL A 412 -20.63 -4.11 35.87
N ASP A 413 -20.54 -4.20 37.18
CA ASP A 413 -20.22 -5.45 37.87
C ASP A 413 -21.24 -6.54 37.53
N GLY A 414 -20.75 -7.74 37.24
CA GLY A 414 -21.58 -8.84 36.79
C GLY A 414 -20.81 -9.90 36.02
N VAL A 415 -21.53 -10.95 35.63
CA VAL A 415 -21.01 -12.05 34.82
C VAL A 415 -21.69 -12.02 33.47
N TYR A 416 -20.89 -11.87 32.42
CA TYR A 416 -21.37 -11.68 31.05
C TYR A 416 -20.88 -12.82 30.16
N THR A 417 -21.65 -13.14 29.13
CA THR A 417 -21.26 -14.16 28.14
C THR A 417 -21.24 -13.55 26.76
N GLY A 418 -20.19 -13.82 26.00
CA GLY A 418 -20.02 -13.33 24.65
C GLY A 418 -19.53 -14.42 23.71
N SER A 419 -19.87 -14.27 22.44
CA SER A 419 -19.41 -15.19 21.39
C SER A 419 -18.95 -14.42 20.17
N ALA A 420 -17.90 -14.92 19.51
CA ALA A 420 -17.40 -14.35 18.26
C ALA A 420 -16.74 -15.41 17.37
N ASP A 421 -16.64 -15.09 16.08
CA ASP A 421 -16.01 -15.95 15.08
C ASP A 421 -14.49 -15.99 15.28
N ALA A 422 -13.94 -17.19 15.34
CA ALA A 422 -12.51 -17.46 15.38
C ALA A 422 -12.05 -18.05 14.03
N PHE A 423 -10.96 -18.83 14.00
CA PHE A 423 -10.41 -19.33 12.73
C PHE A 423 -11.29 -20.37 12.03
N ARG A 424 -11.92 -21.29 12.77
CA ARG A 424 -12.76 -22.39 12.25
C ARG A 424 -14.23 -22.30 12.63
N GLY A 425 -14.56 -21.51 13.65
CA GLY A 425 -15.91 -21.29 14.10
C GLY A 425 -15.94 -20.47 15.39
N ASP A 426 -17.09 -20.43 16.03
CA ASP A 426 -17.31 -19.52 17.15
C ASP A 426 -16.53 -19.98 18.41
N VAL A 427 -16.01 -18.99 19.16
CA VAL A 427 -15.55 -19.14 20.55
C VAL A 427 -16.59 -18.47 21.46
N GLU A 428 -16.87 -19.09 22.60
CA GLU A 428 -17.75 -18.54 23.65
C GLU A 428 -16.94 -18.33 24.92
N VAL A 429 -17.08 -17.14 25.51
CA VAL A 429 -16.39 -16.73 26.74
C VAL A 429 -17.39 -16.29 27.80
N GLN A 430 -17.01 -16.43 29.06
CA GLN A 430 -17.60 -15.78 30.20
C GLN A 430 -16.62 -14.75 30.75
N VAL A 431 -17.09 -13.53 31.00
CA VAL A 431 -16.29 -12.43 31.55
C VAL A 431 -16.90 -12.02 32.87
N THR A 432 -16.09 -12.04 33.94
CA THR A 432 -16.49 -11.59 35.27
C THR A 432 -15.93 -10.19 35.50
N VAL A 433 -16.82 -9.27 35.85
CA VAL A 433 -16.49 -7.89 36.20
C VAL A 433 -16.80 -7.65 37.67
N GLU A 434 -15.80 -7.21 38.43
CA GLU A 434 -15.93 -6.79 39.82
C GLU A 434 -15.22 -5.46 40.03
N ASN A 435 -15.84 -4.54 40.78
CA ASN A 435 -15.31 -3.20 41.01
C ASN A 435 -14.96 -2.45 39.70
N GLN A 436 -15.78 -2.62 38.67
CA GLN A 436 -15.61 -2.06 37.32
C GLN A 436 -14.35 -2.54 36.59
N GLN A 437 -13.75 -3.67 37.01
CA GLN A 437 -12.58 -4.27 36.40
C GLN A 437 -12.88 -5.71 35.99
N VAL A 438 -12.29 -6.15 34.88
CA VAL A 438 -12.36 -7.55 34.44
C VAL A 438 -11.45 -8.38 35.33
N THR A 439 -12.02 -9.25 36.16
CA THR A 439 -11.27 -10.09 37.11
C THR A 439 -11.04 -11.50 36.57
N ASP A 440 -11.93 -12.01 35.73
CA ASP A 440 -11.82 -13.33 35.13
C ASP A 440 -12.38 -13.38 33.70
N ILE A 441 -11.74 -14.19 32.85
CA ILE A 441 -12.22 -14.53 31.51
C ILE A 441 -12.07 -16.04 31.34
N SER A 442 -13.21 -16.73 31.31
CA SER A 442 -13.29 -18.19 31.18
C SER A 442 -13.74 -18.57 29.76
N ILE A 443 -13.11 -19.56 29.14
CA ILE A 443 -13.54 -20.10 27.84
C ILE A 443 -14.59 -21.19 28.08
N PHE A 444 -15.80 -21.03 27.56
CA PHE A 444 -16.85 -22.05 27.63
C PHE A 444 -16.77 -23.05 26.48
N SER A 445 -16.50 -22.57 25.26
CA SER A 445 -16.40 -23.44 24.11
C SER A 445 -15.58 -22.82 23.00
N TYR A 446 -15.04 -23.68 22.13
CA TYR A 446 -14.24 -23.28 20.99
C TYR A 446 -14.43 -24.25 19.83
N CYS A 447 -14.19 -23.77 18.62
CA CYS A 447 -14.22 -24.57 17.38
C CYS A 447 -12.87 -24.61 16.64
N ASP A 448 -11.86 -23.92 17.17
CA ASP A 448 -10.53 -23.77 16.56
C ASP A 448 -9.64 -25.01 16.72
N THR A 449 -8.55 -25.05 15.96
CA THR A 449 -7.51 -26.05 16.14
C THR A 449 -6.85 -25.86 17.51
N GLU A 450 -6.90 -26.90 18.36
CA GLU A 450 -6.42 -26.86 19.75
C GLU A 450 -4.99 -26.27 19.89
N GLU A 451 -4.06 -26.67 19.01
CA GLU A 451 -2.66 -26.17 19.01
C GLU A 451 -2.57 -24.64 18.94
N TYR A 452 -3.35 -23.99 18.08
CA TYR A 452 -3.31 -22.53 17.94
C TYR A 452 -4.19 -21.84 18.98
N PHE A 453 -5.29 -22.48 19.36
CA PHE A 453 -6.23 -21.93 20.33
C PHE A 453 -5.60 -21.84 21.73
N PHE A 454 -5.01 -22.94 22.22
CA PHE A 454 -4.37 -22.98 23.54
C PHE A 454 -3.02 -22.28 23.58
N LYS A 455 -2.41 -21.99 22.43
CA LYS A 455 -1.28 -21.06 22.32
C LYS A 455 -1.71 -19.59 22.49
N ALA A 456 -2.90 -19.23 22.02
CA ALA A 456 -3.41 -17.85 22.09
C ALA A 456 -4.10 -17.54 23.41
N ALA A 457 -5.01 -18.42 23.85
CA ALA A 457 -5.94 -18.17 24.95
C ALA A 457 -5.28 -17.70 26.26
N PRO A 458 -4.27 -18.38 26.83
CA PRO A 458 -3.68 -17.95 28.10
C PRO A 458 -3.01 -16.58 27.99
N VAL A 459 -2.35 -16.29 26.88
CA VAL A 459 -1.62 -15.01 26.69
C VAL A 459 -2.59 -13.86 26.56
N VAL A 460 -3.60 -13.97 25.69
CA VAL A 460 -4.53 -12.86 25.45
C VAL A 460 -5.46 -12.62 26.64
N ILE A 461 -5.85 -13.68 27.36
CA ILE A 461 -6.69 -13.55 28.56
C ILE A 461 -5.92 -12.82 29.67
N GLU A 462 -4.69 -13.23 29.96
CA GLU A 462 -3.89 -12.57 30.98
C GLU A 462 -3.54 -11.12 30.58
N GLU A 463 -3.15 -10.86 29.33
CA GLU A 463 -2.89 -9.49 28.88
C GLU A 463 -4.13 -8.58 28.99
N MET A 464 -5.33 -9.08 28.66
CA MET A 464 -6.58 -8.29 28.82
C MET A 464 -6.89 -7.99 30.28
N LYS A 465 -6.60 -8.93 31.19
CA LYS A 465 -6.79 -8.75 32.64
C LYS A 465 -5.75 -7.81 33.24
N GLU A 466 -4.49 -7.93 32.86
CA GLU A 466 -3.41 -7.07 33.36
C GLU A 466 -3.56 -5.64 32.86
N GLU A 467 -3.78 -5.45 31.55
CA GLU A 467 -3.84 -4.12 30.92
C GLU A 467 -5.23 -3.47 31.01
N GLN A 468 -6.24 -4.24 31.42
CA GLN A 468 -7.66 -3.83 31.46
C GLN A 468 -8.10 -3.20 30.12
N SER A 469 -7.79 -3.86 29.01
CA SER A 469 -7.98 -3.34 27.66
C SER A 469 -8.22 -4.43 26.63
N LEU A 470 -9.03 -4.12 25.61
CA LEU A 470 -9.15 -4.94 24.38
C LEU A 470 -7.98 -4.72 23.40
N ASN A 471 -7.19 -3.66 23.61
CA ASN A 471 -6.05 -3.33 22.78
C ASN A 471 -4.78 -3.99 23.30
N ILE A 472 -4.72 -5.30 23.11
CA ILE A 472 -3.59 -6.17 23.41
C ILE A 472 -3.00 -6.79 22.14
N ASP A 473 -1.79 -7.31 22.21
CA ASP A 473 -1.13 -7.88 21.03
C ASP A 473 -1.71 -9.27 20.70
N ALA A 474 -1.87 -9.56 19.41
CA ALA A 474 -2.26 -10.90 18.98
C ALA A 474 -1.05 -11.84 19.02
N VAL A 475 -1.25 -13.10 19.43
CA VAL A 475 -0.15 -14.07 19.52
C VAL A 475 0.31 -14.48 18.11
N SER A 476 1.63 -14.39 17.89
CA SER A 476 2.23 -14.73 16.60
C SER A 476 2.01 -16.21 16.25
N GLY A 477 1.49 -16.45 15.04
CA GLY A 477 1.08 -17.77 14.57
C GLY A 477 -0.30 -18.23 15.03
N ALA A 478 -0.98 -17.47 15.89
CA ALA A 478 -2.34 -17.74 16.37
C ALA A 478 -3.23 -16.49 16.30
N THR A 479 -3.02 -15.66 15.27
CA THR A 479 -3.65 -14.33 15.14
C THR A 479 -5.18 -14.39 15.06
N TYR A 480 -5.75 -15.33 14.30
CA TYR A 480 -7.21 -15.47 14.18
C TYR A 480 -7.86 -15.95 15.48
N SER A 481 -7.24 -16.90 16.18
CA SER A 481 -7.70 -17.38 17.49
C SER A 481 -7.61 -16.29 18.55
N SER A 482 -6.51 -15.52 18.55
CA SER A 482 -6.33 -14.36 19.44
C SER A 482 -7.44 -13.31 19.22
N ASN A 483 -7.70 -12.94 17.96
CA ASN A 483 -8.72 -11.95 17.64
C ASN A 483 -10.13 -12.47 17.95
N GLY A 484 -10.41 -13.76 17.74
CA GLY A 484 -11.69 -14.38 18.09
C GLY A 484 -12.01 -14.25 19.58
N ILE A 485 -11.03 -14.52 20.46
CA ILE A 485 -11.19 -14.38 21.92
C ILE A 485 -11.43 -12.91 22.29
N ILE A 486 -10.63 -11.98 21.75
CA ILE A 486 -10.79 -10.53 21.99
C ILE A 486 -12.18 -10.05 21.54
N HIS A 487 -12.67 -10.52 20.39
CA HIS A 487 -14.01 -10.19 19.90
C HIS A 487 -15.12 -10.78 20.78
N ALA A 488 -14.94 -11.99 21.31
CA ALA A 488 -15.91 -12.61 22.19
C ALA A 488 -16.01 -11.85 23.52
N VAL A 489 -14.89 -11.39 24.07
CA VAL A 489 -14.85 -10.53 25.26
C VAL A 489 -15.49 -9.16 24.98
N ALA A 490 -15.18 -8.54 23.83
CA ALA A 490 -15.83 -7.30 23.41
C ALA A 490 -17.35 -7.46 23.31
N ASN A 491 -17.84 -8.56 22.74
CA ASN A 491 -19.26 -8.84 22.64
C ASN A 491 -19.89 -9.15 24.01
N ALA A 492 -19.18 -9.81 24.94
CA ALA A 492 -19.67 -10.06 26.29
C ALA A 492 -19.90 -8.75 27.06
N LEU A 493 -18.99 -7.79 26.89
CA LEU A 493 -19.04 -6.48 27.53
C LEU A 493 -19.82 -5.43 26.71
N GLU A 494 -20.49 -5.84 25.63
CA GLU A 494 -21.24 -4.98 24.71
C GLU A 494 -20.43 -3.79 24.12
N ILE A 495 -19.13 -3.99 23.90
CA ILE A 495 -18.20 -2.96 23.37
C ILE A 495 -18.27 -2.89 21.82
N PRO A 496 -18.62 -1.73 21.23
CA PRO A 496 -18.65 -1.51 19.78
C PRO A 496 -17.31 -1.70 19.06
N GLU A 497 -17.34 -2.00 17.74
CA GLU A 497 -16.14 -2.22 16.90
C GLU A 497 -15.21 -1.03 16.78
N ASP A 498 -15.76 0.18 16.87
CA ASP A 498 -15.04 1.43 16.74
C ASP A 498 -14.36 1.88 18.04
N GLN A 499 -14.55 1.14 19.15
CA GLN A 499 -13.99 1.46 20.46
C GLN A 499 -12.71 0.67 20.82
N TYR A 500 -12.20 -0.16 19.91
CA TYR A 500 -10.91 -0.82 20.05
C TYR A 500 -10.32 -1.08 18.65
N ALA A 501 -9.07 -1.54 18.58
CA ALA A 501 -8.32 -1.67 17.34
C ALA A 501 -9.03 -2.58 16.32
N GLU A 502 -9.03 -2.16 15.04
CA GLU A 502 -9.61 -2.95 13.95
C GLU A 502 -8.86 -4.28 13.81
N ARG A 503 -9.60 -5.39 13.92
CA ARG A 503 -9.04 -6.74 13.87
C ARG A 503 -9.81 -7.59 12.85
N PRO A 504 -9.11 -8.43 12.04
CA PRO A 504 -9.77 -9.37 11.16
C PRO A 504 -10.46 -10.47 11.98
N GLY A 505 -11.72 -10.77 11.66
CA GLY A 505 -12.48 -11.87 12.28
C GLY A 505 -13.95 -11.54 12.59
N ARG A 506 -14.31 -10.28 12.85
CA ARG A 506 -15.65 -9.90 13.34
C ARG A 506 -16.78 -9.81 12.30
N ASN A 507 -16.62 -10.39 11.10
CA ASN A 507 -17.57 -10.13 10.00
C ASN A 507 -18.85 -10.99 10.07
N LEU A 508 -19.81 -10.58 10.92
CA LEU A 508 -21.12 -11.21 11.09
C LEU A 508 -21.92 -11.36 9.78
N ALA A 509 -21.66 -10.54 8.75
CA ALA A 509 -22.34 -10.58 7.46
C ALA A 509 -21.80 -11.67 6.49
N ALA A 510 -20.63 -12.24 6.78
CA ALA A 510 -19.97 -13.25 5.94
C ALA A 510 -20.42 -14.70 6.21
N LYS A 511 -21.40 -14.91 7.12
CA LYS A 511 -21.86 -16.20 7.70
C LYS A 511 -22.44 -17.25 6.72
N LYS A 512 -22.20 -17.14 5.40
CA LYS A 512 -22.64 -18.11 4.37
C LYS A 512 -21.49 -18.90 3.76
N LYS A 513 -20.67 -19.55 4.58
CA LYS A 513 -19.87 -20.69 4.13
C LYS A 513 -20.08 -21.84 5.09
N SER A 514 -20.68 -22.91 4.60
CA SER A 514 -20.70 -24.21 5.28
C SER A 514 -19.25 -24.69 5.40
N HIS A 515 -18.61 -24.40 6.53
CA HIS A 515 -17.42 -25.14 6.92
C HIS A 515 -17.92 -26.55 7.27
N GLY A 516 -17.41 -27.57 6.59
CA GLY A 516 -17.76 -28.96 6.89
C GLY A 516 -17.51 -29.27 8.37
N HIS A 517 -18.27 -30.22 8.94
CA HIS A 517 -18.23 -30.67 10.34
C HIS A 517 -17.42 -29.77 11.29
N ILE A 518 -18.03 -28.64 11.70
CA ILE A 518 -17.50 -27.82 12.79
C ILE A 518 -17.75 -28.61 14.08
N VAL A 519 -16.68 -29.11 14.70
CA VAL A 519 -16.75 -29.77 16.00
C VAL A 519 -16.63 -28.69 17.06
N LYS A 520 -17.71 -28.47 17.81
CA LYS A 520 -17.72 -27.58 18.97
C LYS A 520 -17.18 -28.35 20.18
N HIS A 521 -16.08 -27.88 20.74
CA HIS A 521 -15.50 -28.41 21.97
C HIS A 521 -15.99 -27.56 23.14
N VAL A 522 -16.53 -28.20 24.18
CA VAL A 522 -16.99 -27.54 25.41
C VAL A 522 -15.95 -27.81 26.49
N ILE A 523 -15.64 -26.79 27.29
CA ILE A 523 -14.79 -26.90 28.46
C ILE A 523 -15.71 -26.93 29.68
N GLU A 524 -15.70 -28.02 30.43
CA GLU A 524 -16.64 -28.22 31.53
C GLU A 524 -16.20 -27.51 32.82
N ASN A 525 -14.89 -27.30 33.01
CA ASN A 525 -14.32 -26.64 34.18
C ASN A 525 -12.90 -26.08 33.92
N GLN A 526 -12.42 -25.26 34.85
CA GLN A 526 -11.10 -24.62 34.77
C GLN A 526 -9.93 -25.61 34.77
N GLU A 527 -10.05 -26.75 35.47
CA GLU A 527 -9.00 -27.78 35.53
C GLU A 527 -8.78 -28.45 34.17
N GLU A 528 -9.86 -28.67 33.41
CA GLU A 528 -9.80 -29.15 32.04
C GLU A 528 -9.10 -28.15 31.10
N TYR A 529 -9.42 -26.86 31.23
CA TYR A 529 -8.76 -25.80 30.48
C TYR A 529 -7.25 -25.76 30.77
N GLU A 530 -6.84 -25.74 32.03
CA GLU A 530 -5.43 -25.72 32.43
C GLU A 530 -4.67 -26.95 31.96
N LYS A 531 -5.32 -28.12 31.98
CA LYS A 531 -4.73 -29.36 31.45
C LYS A 531 -4.47 -29.26 29.95
N LYS A 532 -5.40 -28.69 29.19
CA LYS A 532 -5.26 -28.45 27.75
C LYS A 532 -4.16 -27.42 27.45
N VAL A 533 -4.10 -26.32 28.20
CA VAL A 533 -3.01 -25.33 28.07
C VAL A 533 -1.64 -26.01 28.26
N LYS A 534 -1.48 -26.80 29.34
CA LYS A 534 -0.23 -27.55 29.60
C LYS A 534 0.11 -28.59 28.53
N GLU A 535 -0.89 -29.18 27.87
CA GLU A 535 -0.69 -30.13 26.77
C GLU A 535 -0.06 -29.44 25.54
N TYR A 536 -0.41 -28.18 25.30
CA TYR A 536 -0.02 -27.40 24.12
C TYR A 536 1.02 -26.31 24.39
N GLU A 537 1.60 -26.25 25.59
CA GLU A 537 2.72 -25.37 25.97
C GLU A 537 4.10 -25.80 25.42
N LYS A 538 4.18 -26.92 24.69
CA LYS A 538 5.42 -27.45 24.08
C LYS A 538 5.70 -26.85 22.70
#